data_AF-A0A9P4T2U5-F1
#
_entry.id   AF-A0A9P4T2U5-F1
#
_cell.length_a   1.000
_cell.length_b   1.000
_cell.length_c   1.000
_cell.angle_alpha   90.00
_cell.angle_beta   90.00
_cell.angle_gamma   90.00
#
_symmetry.space_group_name_H-M   'P 1'
#
loop_
_entity.id
_entity.type
_entity.pdbx_description
1 polymer ?
#
loop_
_entity_poly.entity_id
_entity_poly.type
_entity_poly.pdbx_seq_one_letter_code
_entity_poly.pdbx_strand_id
1 'polypeptide(L)'
;MRFATLSVLTALFAATTMAAAPMRSVIISFPNDTPDHIVEEAKEGIRKAKGVITHEYNIIKGFAAKAPSSAVEFVHTMGEQYKVEVEEDGVMHTQDEA
;
A
#
# COMPACT_ATOMS: atom_id res chain seq x y z
N MET A 1 -1.33 -47.00 -5.24
CA MET A 1 -2.32 -45.90 -5.15
C MET A 1 -2.04 -44.91 -4.01
N ARG A 2 -1.63 -45.35 -2.81
CA ARG A 2 -1.34 -44.47 -1.64
C ARG A 2 -0.24 -43.41 -1.85
N PHE A 3 0.78 -43.74 -2.64
CA PHE A 3 1.88 -42.79 -2.95
C PHE A 3 1.49 -41.75 -4.01
N ALA A 4 0.67 -42.12 -4.99
CA ALA A 4 0.17 -41.19 -6.00
C ALA A 4 -0.78 -40.14 -5.41
N THR A 5 -1.63 -40.55 -4.45
CA THR A 5 -2.51 -39.61 -3.73
C THR A 5 -1.72 -38.64 -2.86
N LEU A 6 -0.63 -39.10 -2.24
CA LEU A 6 0.22 -38.23 -1.44
C LEU A 6 0.97 -37.21 -2.32
N SER A 7 1.50 -37.63 -3.47
CA SER A 7 2.15 -36.69 -4.42
C SER A 7 1.20 -35.64 -4.99
N VAL A 8 -0.04 -36.01 -5.32
CA VAL A 8 -1.04 -35.05 -5.80
C VAL A 8 -1.42 -34.06 -4.69
N LEU A 9 -1.56 -34.53 -3.45
CA LEU A 9 -1.88 -33.67 -2.31
C LEU A 9 -0.75 -32.68 -2.00
N THR A 10 0.52 -33.11 -2.07
CA THR A 10 1.68 -32.23 -1.88
C THR A 10 1.80 -31.19 -3.00
N ALA A 11 1.54 -31.57 -4.26
CA ALA A 11 1.52 -30.63 -5.38
C ALA A 11 0.40 -29.59 -5.25
N LEU A 12 -0.77 -30.00 -4.76
CA LEU A 12 -1.89 -29.08 -4.50
C LEU A 12 -1.59 -28.12 -3.34
N PHE A 13 -0.90 -28.59 -2.29
CA PHE A 13 -0.46 -27.74 -1.19
C PHE A 13 0.58 -26.69 -1.63
N ALA A 14 1.55 -27.09 -2.47
CA ALA A 14 2.56 -26.18 -3.01
C ALA A 14 1.97 -25.05 -3.87
N ALA A 15 0.82 -25.27 -4.52
CA ALA A 15 0.13 -24.24 -5.31
C ALA A 15 -0.57 -23.17 -4.45
N THR A 16 -0.71 -23.38 -3.13
CA THR A 16 -1.44 -22.45 -2.24
C THR A 16 -0.55 -21.47 -1.48
N THR A 17 0.77 -21.61 -1.57
CA THR A 17 1.69 -20.66 -0.92
C THR A 17 1.85 -19.42 -1.79
N MET A 18 0.83 -18.57 -1.85
CA MET A 18 0.99 -17.20 -2.33
C MET A 18 1.76 -16.40 -1.28
N ALA A 19 2.98 -15.97 -1.62
CA ALA A 19 3.74 -15.06 -0.78
C ALA A 19 2.93 -13.77 -0.56
N ALA A 20 2.90 -13.28 0.69
CA ALA A 20 2.30 -11.98 0.98
C ALA A 20 3.03 -10.90 0.16
N ALA A 21 2.27 -10.03 -0.50
CA ALA A 21 2.84 -8.94 -1.27
C ALA A 21 3.69 -8.04 -0.36
N PRO A 22 4.86 -7.57 -0.82
CA PRO A 22 5.69 -6.65 -0.05
C PRO A 22 4.90 -5.36 0.25
N MET A 23 4.95 -4.94 1.51
CA MET A 23 4.30 -3.71 1.98
C MET A 23 5.29 -2.56 1.92
N ARG A 24 4.89 -1.44 1.31
CA ARG A 24 5.65 -0.20 1.24
C ARG A 24 5.17 0.78 2.31
N SER A 25 6.06 1.62 2.82
CA SER A 25 5.73 2.73 3.71
C SER A 25 5.75 3.99 2.86
N VAL A 26 4.62 4.66 2.73
CA VAL A 26 4.47 5.79 1.80
C VAL A 26 3.75 6.95 2.44
N ILE A 27 4.04 8.14 1.94
CA ILE A 27 3.30 9.37 2.18
C ILE A 27 2.54 9.68 0.89
N ILE A 28 1.24 9.89 1.00
CA ILE A 28 0.36 10.24 -0.12
C ILE A 28 -0.19 11.64 0.14
N SER A 29 0.10 12.57 -0.75
CA SER A 29 -0.28 13.97 -0.64
C SER A 29 -1.07 14.43 -1.86
N PHE A 30 -1.96 15.39 -1.63
CA PHE A 30 -2.86 15.94 -2.64
C PHE A 30 -2.80 17.46 -2.61
N PRO A 31 -3.03 18.13 -3.75
CA PRO A 31 -3.30 19.56 -3.79
C PRO A 31 -4.48 19.95 -2.89
N ASN A 32 -4.42 21.14 -2.30
CA ASN A 32 -5.42 21.62 -1.32
C ASN A 32 -6.85 21.70 -1.88
N ASP A 33 -7.00 21.92 -3.18
CA ASP A 33 -8.27 22.00 -3.91
C ASP A 33 -8.87 20.62 -4.24
N THR A 34 -8.15 19.53 -3.98
CA THR A 34 -8.66 18.17 -4.17
C THR A 34 -9.89 17.95 -3.29
N PRO A 35 -11.03 17.49 -3.83
CA PRO A 35 -12.22 17.23 -3.02
C PRO A 35 -11.98 16.16 -1.93
N ASP A 36 -12.56 16.35 -0.75
CA ASP A 36 -12.33 15.44 0.39
C ASP A 36 -12.71 13.98 0.11
N HIS A 37 -13.76 13.76 -0.69
CA HIS A 37 -14.20 12.41 -1.06
C HIS A 37 -13.13 11.63 -1.84
N ILE A 38 -12.26 12.31 -2.59
CA ILE A 38 -11.16 11.66 -3.33
C ILE A 38 -10.08 11.16 -2.37
N VAL A 39 -9.78 11.96 -1.33
CA VAL A 39 -8.82 11.57 -0.29
C VAL A 39 -9.36 10.40 0.53
N GLU A 40 -10.66 10.42 0.85
CA GLU A 40 -11.31 9.30 1.52
C GLU A 40 -11.34 8.04 0.64
N GLU A 41 -11.66 8.17 -0.64
CA GLU A 41 -11.61 7.04 -1.59
C GLU A 41 -10.20 6.43 -1.68
N ALA A 42 -9.16 7.28 -1.67
CA ALA A 42 -7.78 6.82 -1.61
C ALA A 42 -7.50 6.03 -0.33
N LYS A 43 -7.90 6.54 0.84
CA LYS A 43 -7.76 5.83 2.12
C LYS A 43 -8.53 4.51 2.13
N GLU A 44 -9.73 4.47 1.56
CA GLU A 44 -10.52 3.24 1.41
C GLU A 44 -9.85 2.22 0.49
N GLY A 45 -9.28 2.66 -0.63
CA GLY A 45 -8.49 1.82 -1.53
C GLY A 45 -7.34 1.13 -0.81
N ILE A 46 -6.61 1.89 0.02
CA ILE A 46 -5.54 1.36 0.87
C ILE A 46 -6.08 0.33 1.88
N ARG A 47 -7.15 0.66 2.62
CA ARG A 47 -7.76 -0.27 3.60
C ARG A 47 -8.27 -1.55 2.97
N LYS A 48 -8.92 -1.46 1.80
CA LYS A 48 -9.46 -2.60 1.03
C LYS A 48 -8.35 -3.55 0.58
N ALA A 49 -7.18 -3.02 0.27
CA ALA A 49 -5.98 -3.80 -0.04
C ALA A 49 -5.26 -4.35 1.20
N LYS A 50 -5.88 -4.29 2.39
CA LYS A 50 -5.29 -4.67 3.69
C LYS A 50 -4.08 -3.81 4.08
N GLY A 51 -3.97 -2.60 3.52
CA GLY A 51 -3.07 -1.57 3.98
C GLY A 51 -3.57 -0.89 5.25
N VAL A 52 -2.66 -0.21 5.94
CA VAL A 52 -2.92 0.49 7.20
C VAL A 52 -2.54 1.95 7.02
N ILE A 53 -3.46 2.85 7.37
CA ILE A 53 -3.17 4.28 7.49
C ILE A 53 -2.44 4.48 8.81
N THR A 54 -1.21 4.97 8.75
CA THR A 54 -0.34 5.14 9.94
C THR A 54 -0.47 6.53 10.54
N HIS A 55 -0.78 7.53 9.71
CA HIS A 55 -0.96 8.91 10.15
C HIS A 55 -1.84 9.68 9.17
N GLU A 56 -2.67 10.59 9.66
CA GLU A 56 -3.42 11.56 8.85
C GLU A 56 -2.92 12.97 9.17
N TYR A 57 -2.59 13.75 8.14
CA TYR A 57 -2.01 15.07 8.33
C TYR A 57 -3.10 16.14 8.44
N ASN A 58 -2.87 17.12 9.33
CA ASN A 58 -3.71 18.31 9.44
C ASN A 58 -3.15 19.53 8.69
N ILE A 59 -1.85 19.50 8.34
CA ILE A 59 -1.13 20.63 7.72
C ILE A 59 -1.19 20.55 6.19
N ILE A 60 -1.19 19.34 5.65
CA ILE A 60 -1.33 19.05 4.23
C ILE A 60 -2.52 18.13 4.02
N LYS A 61 -3.13 18.18 2.84
CA LYS A 61 -4.15 17.20 2.45
C LYS A 61 -3.45 15.91 2.06
N GLY A 62 -3.35 14.97 2.99
CA GLY A 62 -2.64 13.72 2.76
C GLY A 62 -2.61 12.82 3.99
N PHE A 63 -2.00 11.66 3.81
CA PHE A 63 -1.85 10.66 4.87
C PHE A 63 -0.62 9.78 4.63
N ALA A 64 -0.07 9.22 5.71
CA ALA A 64 0.93 8.18 5.64
C ALA A 64 0.27 6.79 5.73
N ALA A 65 0.80 5.83 5.00
CA ALA A 65 0.26 4.48 4.97
C ALA A 65 1.33 3.41 4.78
N LYS A 66 1.04 2.23 5.31
CA LYS A 66 1.74 1.00 4.97
C LYS A 66 0.84 0.12 4.12
N ALA A 67 1.16 -0.09 2.85
CA ALA A 67 0.26 -0.76 1.90
C ALA A 67 1.01 -1.61 0.86
N PRO A 68 0.35 -2.61 0.24
CA PRO A 68 0.93 -3.33 -0.89
C PRO A 68 1.21 -2.41 -2.07
N SER A 69 2.25 -2.69 -2.86
CA SER A 69 2.60 -1.84 -4.02
C SER A 69 1.46 -1.60 -4.99
N SER A 70 0.63 -2.61 -5.25
CA SER A 70 -0.53 -2.52 -6.13
C SER A 70 -1.60 -1.56 -5.62
N ALA A 71 -1.74 -1.43 -4.30
CA ALA A 71 -2.68 -0.49 -3.69
C ALA A 71 -2.21 0.95 -3.86
N VAL A 72 -0.91 1.16 -3.69
CA VAL A 72 -0.27 2.47 -3.88
C VAL A 72 -0.34 2.91 -5.34
N GLU A 73 -0.07 2.00 -6.28
CA GLU A 73 -0.21 2.24 -7.73
C GLU A 73 -1.65 2.55 -8.11
N PHE A 74 -2.62 1.81 -7.55
CA PHE A 74 -4.04 2.10 -7.75
C PHE A 74 -4.40 3.53 -7.30
N VAL A 75 -3.98 3.93 -6.10
CA VAL A 75 -4.23 5.30 -5.59
C VAL A 75 -3.57 6.35 -6.47
N HIS A 76 -2.34 6.11 -6.93
CA HIS A 76 -1.63 7.00 -7.83
C HIS A 76 -2.41 7.21 -9.14
N THR A 77 -2.83 6.12 -9.79
CA THR A 77 -3.61 6.20 -11.04
C THR A 77 -4.98 6.84 -10.83
N MET A 78 -5.68 6.52 -9.73
CA MET A 78 -6.97 7.12 -9.39
C MET A 78 -6.87 8.64 -9.19
N GLY A 79 -5.78 9.07 -8.54
CA GLY A 79 -5.52 10.47 -8.20
C GLY A 79 -4.77 11.26 -9.27
N GLU A 80 -4.45 10.69 -10.44
CA GLU A 80 -3.62 11.34 -11.47
C GLU A 80 -4.23 12.68 -11.94
N GLN A 81 -5.55 12.72 -12.14
CA GLN A 81 -6.27 13.95 -12.48
C GLN A 81 -6.20 15.03 -11.39
N TYR A 82 -5.93 14.62 -10.15
CA TYR A 82 -5.79 15.49 -8.98
C TYR A 82 -4.31 15.73 -8.64
N LYS A 83 -3.36 15.31 -9.49
CA LYS A 83 -1.92 15.47 -9.25
C LYS A 83 -1.49 14.94 -7.88
N VAL A 84 -1.98 13.76 -7.52
CA VAL A 84 -1.55 13.07 -6.30
C VAL A 84 -0.05 12.82 -6.36
N GLU A 85 0.65 13.06 -5.26
CA GLU A 85 2.06 12.73 -5.10
C GLU A 85 2.19 11.58 -4.11
N VAL A 86 3.06 10.63 -4.46
CA VAL A 86 3.32 9.44 -3.65
C VAL A 86 4.82 9.33 -3.45
N GLU A 87 5.25 9.41 -2.20
CA GLU A 87 6.65 9.38 -1.81
C GLU A 87 6.90 8.19 -0.87
N GLU A 88 8.03 7.51 -1.03
CA GLU A 88 8.46 6.50 -0.06
C GLU A 88 8.88 7.17 1.25
N ASP A 89 8.40 6.64 2.36
CA ASP A 89 8.73 7.13 3.69
C ASP A 89 10.18 6.75 4.05
N GLY A 90 10.94 7.74 4.55
CA GLY A 90 12.37 7.66 4.76
C GLY A 90 12.75 7.92 6.22
N VAL A 91 13.76 7.18 6.70
CA VAL A 91 14.33 7.42 8.03
C VAL A 91 15.28 8.60 7.95
N MET A 92 15.03 9.62 8.77
CA MET A 92 15.92 10.76 8.93
C MET A 92 16.83 10.52 10.14
N HIS A 93 18.12 10.78 9.98
CA HIS A 93 19.13 10.69 11.04
C HIS A 93 19.65 12.08 11.41
N THR A 94 20.19 12.22 12.62
CA THR A 94 20.92 13.44 12.98
C THR A 94 22.18 13.56 12.13
N GLN A 95 22.62 14.80 11.90
CA GLN A 95 23.73 15.13 11.01
C GLN A 95 25.06 14.41 11.32
N ASP A 96 25.27 14.00 12.57
CA ASP A 96 26.54 13.42 13.05
C ASP A 96 26.56 11.88 13.08
N GLU A 97 25.48 11.20 12.64
CA GLU A 97 25.32 9.73 12.74
C GLU A 97 25.21 9.02 11.37
N ALA A 98 25.82 9.59 10.31
CA ALA A 98 25.82 9.00 8.97
C ALA A 98 26.90 7.93 8.76
#